data_AF-A0A5C8SD46-F1
#
_entry.id   AF-A0A5C8SD46-F1
#
_cell.length_a   1.000
_cell.length_b   1.000
_cell.length_c   1.000
_cell.angle_alpha   90.00
_cell.angle_beta   90.00
_cell.angle_gamma   90.00
#
_symmetry.space_group_name_H-M   'P 1'
#
loop_
_entity.id
_entity.type
_entity.pdbx_description
1 polymer ?
#
loop_
_entity_poly.entity_id
_entity_poly.type
_entity_poly.pdbx_seq_one_letter_code
_entity_poly.pdbx_strand_id
1 'polypeptide(L)'
;MTSLSPRDRPIRNLRGAFIRRTDLSNADLRDAELSGADASNARFTRSNFEGARLVGTILRGADLTGAKNLTVEQLASAVIDARMVLPDYIDRSRLRDAVESPADIAS
;
A
#
# COMPACT_ATOMS: atom_id res chain seq x y z
N MET A 1 30.15 -9.60 5.98
CA MET A 1 29.26 -9.87 4.83
C MET A 1 27.96 -10.44 5.39
N THR A 2 26.93 -9.63 5.55
CA THR A 2 25.67 -10.07 6.15
C THR A 2 24.92 -10.92 5.10
N SER A 3 24.81 -12.22 5.36
CA SER A 3 23.97 -13.10 4.56
C SER A 3 22.51 -12.72 4.81
N LEU A 4 21.88 -12.03 3.87
CA LEU A 4 20.45 -11.75 3.93
C LEU A 4 19.70 -13.07 3.80
N SER A 5 18.92 -13.43 4.81
CA SER A 5 18.06 -14.61 4.72
C SER A 5 17.04 -14.40 3.60
N PRO A 6 16.50 -15.46 2.97
CA PRO A 6 15.47 -15.31 1.92
C PRO A 6 14.25 -14.49 2.37
N ARG A 7 14.02 -14.37 3.69
CA ARG A 7 12.94 -13.56 4.29
C ARG A 7 13.29 -12.07 4.40
N ASP A 8 14.57 -11.70 4.30
CA ASP A 8 15.04 -10.32 4.37
C ASP A 8 15.13 -9.66 2.99
N ARG A 9 14.73 -10.37 1.93
CA ARG A 9 14.75 -9.82 0.57
C ARG A 9 13.50 -8.95 0.35
N PRO A 10 13.67 -7.73 -0.18
CA PRO A 10 12.53 -6.90 -0.54
C PRO A 10 11.69 -7.59 -1.61
N ILE A 11 10.37 -7.49 -1.46
CA ILE A 11 9.41 -7.91 -2.47
C ILE A 11 9.36 -6.79 -3.51
N ARG A 12 9.77 -7.09 -4.75
CA ARG A 12 9.89 -6.06 -5.81
C ARG A 12 8.74 -6.04 -6.80
N ASN A 13 8.11 -7.18 -7.08
CA ASN A 13 7.10 -7.27 -8.13
C ASN A 13 5.88 -8.07 -7.67
N LEU A 14 4.74 -7.39 -7.57
CA LEU A 14 3.41 -7.93 -7.30
C LEU A 14 2.40 -7.41 -8.33
N ARG A 15 2.85 -6.93 -9.49
CA ARG A 15 1.98 -6.33 -10.52
C ARG A 15 0.88 -7.32 -10.91
N GLY A 16 -0.38 -6.93 -10.73
CA GLY A 16 -1.54 -7.78 -11.04
C GLY A 16 -1.65 -9.04 -10.18
N ALA A 17 -0.89 -9.16 -9.09
CA ALA A 17 -0.91 -10.35 -8.25
C ALA A 17 -2.23 -10.47 -7.46
N PHE A 18 -2.65 -11.71 -7.19
CA PHE A 18 -3.77 -12.00 -6.30
C PHE A 18 -3.23 -12.36 -4.91
N ILE A 19 -3.19 -11.38 -4.01
CA ILE A 19 -2.65 -11.51 -2.63
C ILE A 19 -3.72 -11.18 -1.57
N ARG A 20 -4.98 -11.47 -1.88
CA ARG A 20 -6.12 -11.30 -0.97
C ARG A 20 -5.90 -12.10 0.32
N ARG A 21 -6.14 -11.47 1.48
CA ARG A 21 -6.00 -12.10 2.82
C ARG A 21 -4.61 -12.67 3.13
N THR A 22 -3.58 -12.30 2.36
CA THR A 22 -2.20 -12.70 2.65
C THR A 22 -1.65 -11.88 3.81
N ASP A 23 -0.83 -12.52 4.64
CA ASP A 23 -0.04 -11.84 5.66
C ASP A 23 1.31 -11.41 5.08
N LEU A 24 1.47 -10.09 4.89
CA LEU A 24 2.69 -9.41 4.45
C LEU A 24 3.21 -8.50 5.56
N SER A 25 2.93 -8.82 6.83
CA SER A 25 3.40 -8.05 7.96
C SER A 25 4.93 -8.02 8.03
N ASN A 26 5.49 -6.85 8.32
CA ASN A 26 6.93 -6.57 8.33
C ASN A 26 7.61 -6.76 6.97
N ALA A 27 6.84 -6.89 5.88
CA ALA A 27 7.42 -7.00 4.55
C ALA A 27 8.18 -5.71 4.17
N ASP A 28 9.33 -5.90 3.55
CA ASP A 28 10.03 -4.84 2.84
C ASP A 28 9.45 -4.71 1.43
N LEU A 29 8.58 -3.72 1.23
CA LEU A 29 7.94 -3.38 -0.06
C LEU A 29 8.57 -2.13 -0.67
N ARG A 30 9.82 -1.83 -0.33
CA ARG A 30 10.54 -0.70 -0.92
C ARG A 30 10.63 -0.85 -2.44
N ASP A 31 10.26 0.20 -3.15
CA ASP A 31 10.15 0.26 -4.62
C ASP A 31 9.33 -0.89 -5.24
N ALA A 32 8.43 -1.50 -4.46
CA ALA A 32 7.61 -2.60 -4.96
C ALA A 32 6.61 -2.11 -6.01
N GLU A 33 6.47 -2.84 -7.10
CA GLU A 33 5.42 -2.62 -8.09
C GLU A 33 4.18 -3.45 -7.72
N LEU A 34 3.13 -2.81 -7.20
CA LEU A 34 1.85 -3.44 -6.88
C LEU A 34 0.73 -3.05 -7.85
N SER A 35 1.01 -2.30 -8.92
CA SER A 35 -0.03 -1.78 -9.81
C SER A 35 -1.00 -2.89 -10.27
N GLY A 36 -2.29 -2.64 -10.06
CA GLY A 36 -3.38 -3.58 -10.40
C GLY A 36 -3.46 -4.85 -9.56
N ALA A 37 -2.67 -5.01 -8.51
CA ALA A 37 -2.76 -6.16 -7.61
C ALA A 37 -4.07 -6.14 -6.81
N ASP A 38 -4.59 -7.32 -6.48
CA ASP A 38 -5.68 -7.44 -5.52
C ASP A 38 -5.14 -7.88 -4.16
N ALA A 39 -5.08 -6.92 -3.24
CA ALA A 39 -4.65 -7.09 -1.85
C ALA A 39 -5.81 -6.88 -0.87
N SER A 40 -7.04 -7.17 -1.28
CA SER A 40 -8.22 -7.03 -0.44
C SER A 40 -8.09 -7.85 0.85
N ASN A 41 -8.31 -7.19 1.99
CA ASN A 41 -8.17 -7.76 3.33
C ASN A 41 -6.79 -8.36 3.65
N ALA A 42 -5.74 -7.98 2.92
CA ALA A 42 -4.36 -8.36 3.26
C ALA A 42 -3.87 -7.61 4.51
N ARG A 43 -2.89 -8.20 5.21
CA ARG A 43 -2.24 -7.60 6.37
C ARG A 43 -0.87 -7.06 5.98
N PHE A 44 -0.66 -5.76 6.09
CA PHE A 44 0.60 -5.06 5.81
C PHE A 44 1.15 -4.37 7.07
N THR A 45 0.89 -4.96 8.24
CA THR A 45 1.28 -4.31 9.50
C THR A 45 2.79 -4.17 9.57
N ARG A 46 3.27 -2.98 9.91
CA ARG A 46 4.71 -2.65 10.00
C ARG A 46 5.52 -2.81 8.69
N SER A 47 4.88 -2.95 7.54
CA SER A 47 5.55 -3.08 6.25
C SER A 47 6.10 -1.73 5.77
N ASN A 48 7.19 -1.73 5.00
CA ASN A 48 7.79 -0.50 4.45
C ASN A 48 7.37 -0.28 3.00
N PHE A 49 6.66 0.83 2.72
CA PHE A 49 6.13 1.19 1.40
C PHE A 49 6.93 2.28 0.68
N GLU A 50 8.13 2.64 1.14
CA GLU A 50 8.95 3.68 0.53
C GLU A 50 9.12 3.42 -0.98
N GLY A 51 8.66 4.35 -1.82
CA GLY A 51 8.77 4.23 -3.28
C GLY A 51 7.84 3.20 -3.95
N ALA A 52 6.99 2.49 -3.20
CA ALA A 52 6.06 1.51 -3.77
C ALA A 52 5.05 2.15 -4.73
N ARG A 53 4.75 1.49 -5.85
CA ARG A 53 3.73 1.91 -6.82
C ARG A 53 2.43 1.15 -6.55
N LEU A 54 1.38 1.89 -6.17
CA LEU A 54 0.08 1.32 -5.79
C LEU A 54 -1.04 1.58 -6.80
N VAL A 55 -0.72 2.04 -8.02
CA VAL A 55 -1.72 2.47 -9.01
C VAL A 55 -2.73 1.36 -9.32
N GLY A 56 -4.00 1.61 -8.98
CA GLY A 56 -5.10 0.65 -9.17
C GLY A 56 -5.03 -0.60 -8.28
N THR A 57 -4.16 -0.62 -7.26
CA THR A 57 -4.10 -1.72 -6.28
C THR A 57 -5.39 -1.74 -5.46
N ILE A 58 -5.99 -2.90 -5.29
CA ILE A 58 -7.20 -3.03 -4.45
C ILE A 58 -6.78 -3.29 -3.02
N LEU A 59 -6.95 -2.29 -2.15
CA LEU A 59 -6.60 -2.36 -0.72
C LEU A 59 -7.82 -2.42 0.21
N ARG A 60 -9.02 -2.66 -0.33
CA ARG A 60 -10.27 -2.69 0.45
C ARG A 60 -10.17 -3.59 1.68
N GLY A 61 -10.42 -3.02 2.86
CA GLY A 61 -10.32 -3.72 4.15
C GLY A 61 -8.93 -4.21 4.53
N ALA A 62 -7.86 -3.75 3.85
CA ALA A 62 -6.50 -4.06 4.25
C ALA A 62 -6.13 -3.40 5.58
N ASP A 63 -5.23 -4.04 6.31
CA ASP A 63 -4.68 -3.53 7.57
C ASP A 63 -3.27 -2.97 7.34
N LEU A 64 -3.14 -1.64 7.38
CA LEU A 64 -1.89 -0.91 7.24
C LEU A 64 -1.35 -0.42 8.61
N THR A 65 -1.76 -1.03 9.72
CA THR A 65 -1.34 -0.60 11.07
C THR A 65 0.18 -0.56 11.18
N GLY A 66 0.72 0.61 11.50
CA GLY A 66 2.16 0.83 11.65
C GLY A 66 2.98 0.65 10.37
N ALA A 67 2.35 0.54 9.19
CA ALA A 67 3.07 0.59 7.92
C ALA A 67 3.89 1.88 7.86
N LYS A 68 5.05 1.83 7.21
CA LYS A 68 6.04 2.91 7.21
C LYS A 68 6.22 3.46 5.81
N ASN A 69 6.54 4.75 5.71
CA ASN A 69 6.88 5.44 4.47
C ASN A 69 5.80 5.34 3.38
N LEU A 70 4.55 5.04 3.77
CA LEU A 70 3.38 5.15 2.89
C LEU A 70 2.94 6.61 2.85
N THR A 71 2.76 7.18 1.67
CA THR A 71 2.25 8.55 1.49
C THR A 71 0.77 8.57 1.13
N VAL A 72 0.15 9.75 1.28
CA VAL A 72 -1.25 9.97 0.87
C VAL A 72 -1.40 9.78 -0.63
N GLU A 73 -0.44 10.24 -1.43
CA GLU A 73 -0.45 10.15 -2.90
C GLU A 73 -0.33 8.69 -3.37
N GLN A 74 0.54 7.90 -2.74
CA GLN A 74 0.61 6.45 -2.99
C GLN A 74 -0.75 5.81 -2.72
N LEU A 75 -1.38 6.13 -1.58
CA LEU A 75 -2.65 5.56 -1.18
C LEU A 75 -3.83 6.05 -2.03
N ALA A 76 -3.82 7.31 -2.46
CA ALA A 76 -4.85 7.92 -3.32
C ALA A 76 -4.87 7.30 -4.73
N SER A 77 -3.74 6.80 -5.20
CA SER A 77 -3.66 6.05 -6.47
C SER A 77 -4.24 4.63 -6.40
N ALA A 78 -4.55 4.14 -5.18
CA ALA A 78 -5.10 2.81 -4.94
C ALA A 78 -6.62 2.84 -4.79
N VAL A 79 -7.25 1.68 -4.96
CA VAL A 79 -8.67 1.50 -4.67
C VAL A 79 -8.82 1.18 -3.17
N ILE A 80 -9.27 2.18 -2.41
CA ILE A 80 -9.41 2.15 -0.96
C ILE A 80 -10.89 2.13 -0.50
N ASP A 81 -11.14 1.78 0.76
CA ASP A 81 -12.48 1.89 1.37
C ASP A 81 -12.40 2.31 2.86
N ALA A 82 -13.55 2.64 3.45
CA ALA A 82 -13.64 3.08 4.84
C ALA A 82 -13.30 1.99 5.88
N ARG A 83 -13.21 0.72 5.45
CA ARG A 83 -12.88 -0.42 6.33
C ARG A 83 -11.38 -0.61 6.50
N MET A 84 -10.56 0.03 5.65
CA MET A 84 -9.11 0.00 5.80
C MET A 84 -8.68 0.59 7.14
N VAL A 85 -7.69 -0.05 7.74
CA VAL A 85 -6.97 0.49 8.88
C VAL A 85 -5.77 1.25 8.36
N LEU A 86 -5.70 2.56 8.65
CA LEU A 86 -4.62 3.43 8.19
C LEU A 86 -3.43 3.39 9.15
N PRO A 87 -2.22 3.73 8.69
CA PRO A 87 -1.13 4.09 9.60
C PRO A 87 -1.54 5.27 10.50
N ASP A 88 -1.03 5.31 11.71
CA ASP A 88 -1.35 6.33 12.73
C ASP A 88 -1.00 7.77 12.30
N TYR A 89 -0.06 7.93 11.37
CA TYR A 89 0.37 9.22 10.83
C TYR A 89 -0.39 9.67 9.57
N ILE A 90 -1.29 8.84 9.00
CA ILE A 90 -2.16 9.23 7.89
C ILE A 90 -3.57 9.43 8.41
N ASP A 91 -3.98 10.69 8.51
CA ASP A 91 -5.36 11.03 8.77
C ASP A 91 -6.23 10.76 7.53
N ARG A 92 -7.41 10.16 7.75
CA ARG A 92 -8.42 9.90 6.74
C ARG A 92 -8.93 11.19 6.07
N SER A 93 -8.90 12.33 6.77
CA SER A 93 -9.25 13.64 6.19
C SER A 93 -8.39 13.94 4.95
N ARG A 94 -7.07 13.70 5.03
CA ARG A 94 -6.11 13.93 3.94
C ARG A 94 -6.37 13.07 2.70
N LEU A 95 -6.99 11.91 2.87
CA LEU A 95 -7.35 11.04 1.74
C LEU A 95 -8.55 11.57 0.97
N ARG A 96 -9.49 12.22 1.64
CA ARG A 96 -10.64 12.85 0.98
C ARG A 96 -10.15 14.00 0.10
N ASP A 97 -9.30 14.85 0.64
CA ASP A 97 -8.72 15.99 -0.09
C ASP A 97 -7.88 15.54 -1.30
N ALA A 98 -7.16 14.41 -1.17
CA ALA A 98 -6.35 13.87 -2.26
C ALA A 98 -7.18 13.23 -3.39
N VAL A 99 -8.34 12.66 -3.08
CA VAL A 99 -9.24 12.03 -4.06
C VAL A 99 -10.21 13.04 -4.69
N GLU A 100 -10.51 14.14 -3.99
CA GLU A 100 -11.39 15.22 -4.46
C GLU A 100 -10.65 16.40 -5.12
N SER A 101 -9.32 16.30 -5.30
CA SER A 101 -8.55 17.38 -5.94
C SER A 101 -9.06 17.64 -7.37
N PRO A 102 -9.56 18.85 -7.70
CA PRO A 102 -10.22 19.15 -8.99
C PRO A 102 -9.34 19.01 -10.24
N ALA A 103 -8.07 18.61 -10.12
CA ALA A 103 -7.16 18.47 -11.25
C ALA A 103 -7.55 17.32 -12.21
N ASP A 104 -8.40 16.38 -11.78
CA ASP A 104 -8.82 15.22 -12.60
C ASP A 104 -10.19 15.38 -13.30
N ILE A 105 -10.87 16.53 -13.17
CA ILE A 105 -12.15 16.83 -13.87
C ILE A 105 -12.02 17.87 -15.00
N ALA A 106 -10.80 18.24 -15.38
CA ALA A 106 -10.56 19.14 -16.51
C ALA A 106 -9.42 18.66 -17.43
N SER A 107 -9.75 17.75 -18.35
CA SER A 107 -9.22 17.72 -19.73
C SER A 107 -10.11 16.85 -20.61
#